data_AF-M4A7R5-F1
#
_entry.id   AF-M4A7R5-F1
#
_cell.length_a   1.000
_cell.length_b   1.000
_cell.length_c   1.000
_cell.angle_alpha   90.00
_cell.angle_beta   90.00
_cell.angle_gamma   90.00
#
_symmetry.space_group_name_H-M   'P 1'
#
loop_
_entity.id
_entity.type
_entity.pdbx_description
1 polymer ?
#
loop_
_entity_poly.entity_id
_entity_poly.type
_entity_poly.pdbx_seq_one_letter_code
_entity_poly.pdbx_strand_id
1 'polypeptide(L)'
;MRSTVTFYLCYLLCLALGLACVACVCVWNSRWRGGFAWDGSSLQFNWHPVLMVTGLVVLYGYGAVVYRVPLTWGQNKLPWKLLHAALMLGSLIMSILGLCAVFAVHNAKNTPNLYSLHSWIGITAIILFALQWGVGFAGFLLPCSPVLLRKLLKPVHVWLGGSILLLTTAACISGINEKLFFVLKGNVTYSSLPPEGLLGNSLGVLVIAFGLVVLKILSNIKWQRPDSRPGEIAYTPLQDENE
;
A
#
# COMPACT_ATOMS: atom_id res chain seq x y z
N MET A 1 -16.97 -5.98 -22.93
CA MET A 1 -16.28 -4.75 -23.42
C MET A 1 -16.45 -3.57 -22.46
N ARG A 2 -17.67 -3.07 -22.18
CA ARG A 2 -17.87 -1.89 -21.30
C ARG A 2 -17.21 -2.01 -19.90
N SER A 3 -17.35 -3.14 -19.23
CA SER A 3 -16.78 -3.36 -17.88
C SER A 3 -15.24 -3.39 -17.85
N THR A 4 -14.62 -3.94 -18.89
CA THR A 4 -13.15 -3.99 -19.04
C THR A 4 -12.57 -2.60 -19.29
N VAL A 5 -13.22 -1.79 -20.14
CA VAL A 5 -12.81 -0.40 -20.36
C VAL A 5 -12.91 0.40 -19.06
N THR A 6 -14.00 0.28 -18.30
CA THR A 6 -14.14 0.94 -17.00
C THR A 6 -13.05 0.51 -16.01
N PHE A 7 -12.67 -0.77 -16.01
CA PHE A 7 -11.54 -1.24 -15.19
C PHE A 7 -10.26 -0.48 -15.54
N TYR A 8 -9.89 -0.43 -16.82
CA TYR A 8 -8.65 0.22 -17.25
C TYR A 8 -8.63 1.73 -16.99
N LEU A 9 -9.77 2.41 -17.10
CA LEU A 9 -9.89 3.81 -16.70
C LEU A 9 -9.68 3.98 -15.19
N CYS A 10 -10.28 3.13 -14.35
CA CYS A 10 -10.04 3.16 -12.90
C CYS A 10 -8.60 2.78 -12.54
N TYR A 11 -8.00 1.83 -13.26
CA TYR A 11 -6.61 1.42 -13.05
C TYR A 11 -5.63 2.53 -13.46
N LEU A 12 -5.85 3.21 -14.59
CA LEU A 12 -5.06 4.37 -15.01
C LEU A 12 -5.17 5.51 -13.99
N LEU A 13 -6.37 5.78 -13.49
CA LEU A 13 -6.58 6.76 -12.41
C LEU A 13 -5.83 6.35 -11.14
N CYS A 14 -5.85 5.07 -10.77
CA CYS A 14 -5.08 4.54 -9.64
C CYS A 14 -3.58 4.78 -9.81
N LEU A 15 -3.04 4.52 -11.01
CA LEU A 15 -1.63 4.78 -11.33
C LEU A 15 -1.30 6.28 -11.22
N ALA A 16 -2.09 7.14 -11.86
CA ALA A 16 -1.89 8.58 -11.84
C ALA A 16 -1.95 9.17 -10.42
N LEU A 17 -2.93 8.77 -9.61
CA LEU A 17 -3.06 9.20 -8.22
C LEU A 17 -1.89 8.74 -7.37
N GLY A 18 -1.44 7.48 -7.52
CA GLY A 18 -0.29 6.98 -6.77
C GLY A 18 1.01 7.71 -7.11
N LEU A 19 1.26 7.99 -8.39
CA LEU A 19 2.39 8.83 -8.81
C LEU A 19 2.28 10.26 -8.24
N ALA A 20 1.09 10.84 -8.25
CA ALA A 20 0.86 12.15 -7.66
C ALA A 20 1.10 12.17 -6.14
N CYS A 21 0.69 11.12 -5.41
CA CYS A 21 0.99 10.98 -3.97
C CYS A 21 2.49 10.97 -3.71
N VAL A 22 3.26 10.14 -4.43
CA VAL A 22 4.72 10.03 -4.25
C VAL A 22 5.41 11.35 -4.62
N ALA A 23 5.06 11.95 -5.77
CA ALA A 23 5.62 13.24 -6.17
C ALA A 23 5.32 14.34 -5.13
N CYS A 24 4.08 14.42 -4.66
CA CYS A 24 3.65 15.43 -3.70
C CYS A 24 4.37 15.29 -2.35
N VAL A 25 4.48 14.07 -1.79
CA VAL A 25 5.20 13.87 -0.52
C VAL A 25 6.70 14.13 -0.64
N CYS A 26 7.31 13.77 -1.77
CA CYS A 26 8.72 14.06 -2.04
C CYS A 26 8.96 15.57 -2.19
N VAL A 27 8.12 16.26 -2.96
CA VAL A 27 8.21 17.73 -3.14
C VAL A 27 7.99 18.45 -1.82
N TRP A 28 7.01 18.03 -1.02
CA TRP A 28 6.75 18.62 0.30
C TRP A 28 8.00 18.56 1.19
N ASN A 29 8.59 17.38 1.33
CA ASN A 29 9.76 17.18 2.19
C ASN A 29 11.03 17.82 1.63
N SER A 30 11.24 17.78 0.31
CA SER A 30 12.41 18.41 -0.32
C SER A 30 12.36 19.94 -0.24
N ARG A 31 11.23 20.55 -0.59
CA ARG A 31 11.11 22.01 -0.70
C ARG A 31 10.90 22.71 0.63
N TRP A 32 10.16 22.11 1.56
CA TRP A 32 9.83 22.76 2.83
C TRP A 32 10.59 22.19 4.02
N ARG A 33 11.00 20.92 4.01
CA ARG A 33 11.58 20.24 5.19
C ARG A 33 13.11 20.09 5.13
N GLY A 34 13.75 20.69 4.12
CA GLY A 34 15.20 20.73 3.99
C GLY A 34 15.81 19.48 3.34
N GLY A 35 15.00 18.61 2.73
CA GLY A 35 15.49 17.41 2.05
C GLY A 35 15.62 16.19 2.96
N PHE A 36 16.61 15.35 2.68
CA PHE A 36 16.72 14.00 3.24
C PHE A 36 18.15 13.71 3.69
N ALA A 37 18.30 13.03 4.83
CA ALA A 37 19.56 12.48 5.31
C ALA A 37 19.29 11.18 6.09
N TRP A 38 20.33 10.42 6.43
CA TRP A 38 20.22 9.24 7.30
C TRP A 38 21.29 9.29 8.40
N ASP A 39 21.18 10.30 9.26
CA ASP A 39 22.24 10.75 10.17
C ASP A 39 21.75 11.06 11.61
N GLY A 40 20.50 10.73 11.93
CA GLY A 40 19.83 11.04 13.19
C GLY A 40 19.25 12.45 13.29
N SER A 41 19.48 13.31 12.29
CA SER A 41 18.96 14.67 12.26
C SER A 41 17.46 14.73 11.94
N SER A 42 16.85 15.92 12.02
CA SER A 42 15.46 16.11 11.53
C SER A 42 15.27 15.76 10.06
N LEU A 43 16.32 15.78 9.24
CA LEU A 43 16.22 15.40 7.84
C LEU A 43 15.97 13.90 7.67
N GLN A 44 16.41 13.07 8.62
CA GLN A 44 16.08 11.65 8.62
C GLN A 44 14.58 11.41 8.85
N PHE A 45 13.91 12.24 9.66
CA PHE A 45 12.46 12.13 9.85
C PHE A 45 11.70 12.25 8.53
N ASN A 46 12.20 13.05 7.58
CA ASN A 46 11.51 13.27 6.31
C ASN A 46 11.40 12.00 5.44
N TRP A 47 12.22 10.97 5.70
CA TRP A 47 12.04 9.65 5.12
C TRP A 47 10.76 8.95 5.58
N HIS A 48 10.31 9.20 6.82
CA HIS A 48 9.10 8.58 7.36
C HIS A 48 7.87 8.81 6.47
N PRO A 49 7.40 10.06 6.20
CA PRO A 49 6.22 10.27 5.36
C PRO A 49 6.43 9.77 3.93
N VAL A 50 7.62 9.92 3.34
CA VAL A 50 7.90 9.45 1.96
C VAL A 50 7.80 7.92 1.88
N LEU A 51 8.43 7.20 2.80
CA LEU A 51 8.43 5.74 2.81
C LEU A 51 7.05 5.18 3.17
N MET A 52 6.31 5.83 4.08
CA MET A 52 4.95 5.41 4.44
C MET A 52 3.96 5.58 3.29
N VAL A 53 3.96 6.75 2.63
CA VAL A 53 3.09 6.97 1.46
C VAL A 53 3.49 6.07 0.30
N THR A 54 4.78 5.92 0.02
CA THR A 54 5.23 5.09 -1.12
C THR A 54 4.97 3.61 -0.86
N GLY A 55 5.30 3.10 0.34
CA GLY A 55 5.14 1.70 0.71
C GLY A 55 3.69 1.33 1.05
N LEU A 56 3.19 1.82 2.19
CA LEU A 56 1.92 1.39 2.79
C LEU A 56 0.66 2.01 2.16
N VAL A 57 0.81 2.94 1.23
CA VAL A 57 -0.31 3.45 0.42
C VAL A 57 -0.14 2.99 -1.02
N VAL A 58 0.85 3.50 -1.74
CA VAL A 58 0.94 3.35 -3.20
C VAL A 58 1.33 1.93 -3.61
N LEU A 59 2.46 1.42 -3.12
CA LEU A 59 2.96 0.09 -3.48
C LEU A 59 2.01 -1.00 -2.97
N TYR A 60 1.50 -0.85 -1.74
CA TYR A 60 0.45 -1.71 -1.20
C TYR A 60 -0.80 -1.70 -2.10
N GLY A 61 -1.34 -0.52 -2.43
CA GLY A 61 -2.52 -0.40 -3.27
C GLY A 61 -2.36 -1.07 -4.64
N TYR A 62 -1.21 -0.88 -5.30
CA TYR A 62 -0.89 -1.56 -6.56
C TYR A 62 -0.80 -3.08 -6.39
N GLY A 63 -0.12 -3.56 -5.35
CA GLY A 63 -0.06 -4.98 -5.02
C GLY A 63 -1.44 -5.59 -4.75
N ALA A 64 -2.34 -4.85 -4.12
CA ALA A 64 -3.68 -5.33 -3.79
C ALA A 64 -4.54 -5.55 -5.04
N VAL A 65 -4.43 -4.68 -6.05
CA VAL A 65 -5.24 -4.74 -7.27
C VAL A 65 -4.63 -5.61 -8.38
N VAL A 66 -3.41 -6.13 -8.22
CA VAL A 66 -2.69 -6.84 -9.29
C VAL A 66 -3.47 -8.01 -9.90
N TYR A 67 -4.22 -8.75 -9.08
CA TYR A 67 -5.06 -9.85 -9.57
C TYR A 67 -6.30 -9.40 -10.34
N ARG A 68 -6.68 -8.13 -10.25
CA ARG A 68 -7.90 -7.61 -10.87
C ARG A 68 -7.71 -7.29 -12.35
N VAL A 69 -6.47 -7.29 -12.85
CA VAL A 69 -6.13 -6.95 -14.25
C VAL A 69 -6.64 -8.03 -15.22
N PRO A 70 -7.64 -7.73 -16.08
CA PRO A 70 -8.30 -8.73 -16.93
C PRO A 70 -7.36 -9.46 -17.91
N LEU A 71 -6.35 -8.77 -18.43
CA LEU A 71 -5.34 -9.35 -19.33
C LEU A 71 -4.59 -10.55 -18.72
N THR A 72 -4.60 -10.69 -17.39
CA THR A 72 -3.86 -11.73 -16.66
C THR A 72 -4.68 -12.99 -16.38
N TRP A 73 -5.99 -12.97 -16.65
CA TRP A 73 -6.91 -13.99 -16.13
C TRP A 73 -6.72 -15.37 -16.77
N GLY A 74 -6.37 -15.42 -18.06
CA GLY A 74 -6.08 -16.67 -18.79
C GLY A 74 -4.63 -17.16 -18.67
N GLN A 75 -3.77 -16.46 -17.92
CA GLN A 75 -2.36 -16.83 -17.77
C GLN A 75 -2.12 -17.66 -16.51
N ASN A 76 -0.92 -18.26 -16.38
CA ASN A 76 -0.51 -18.93 -15.14
C ASN A 76 -0.67 -17.99 -13.93
N LYS A 77 -1.20 -18.49 -12.81
CA LYS A 77 -1.41 -17.72 -11.56
C LYS A 77 -0.10 -17.41 -10.83
N LEU A 78 0.93 -18.24 -10.99
CA LEU A 78 2.16 -18.15 -10.20
C LEU A 78 2.93 -16.82 -10.36
N PRO A 79 3.16 -16.28 -11.58
CA PRO A 79 3.84 -14.98 -11.72
C PRO A 79 3.12 -13.85 -10.97
N TRP A 80 1.79 -13.83 -11.01
CA TRP A 80 0.98 -12.83 -10.32
C TRP A 80 0.96 -13.01 -8.80
N LYS A 81 1.10 -14.25 -8.31
CA LYS A 81 1.36 -14.54 -6.90
C LYS A 81 2.71 -14.02 -6.43
N LEU A 82 3.75 -14.26 -7.21
CA LEU A 82 5.10 -13.78 -6.91
C LEU A 82 5.13 -12.24 -6.94
N LEU A 83 4.52 -11.62 -7.96
CA LEU A 83 4.45 -10.17 -8.06
C LEU A 83 3.69 -9.56 -6.88
N HIS A 84 2.52 -10.10 -6.51
CA HIS A 84 1.79 -9.67 -5.32
C HIS A 84 2.67 -9.78 -4.06
N ALA A 85 3.27 -10.94 -3.81
CA ALA A 85 4.09 -11.17 -2.63
C ALA A 85 5.32 -10.24 -2.57
N ALA A 86 5.96 -10.00 -3.72
CA ALA A 86 7.12 -9.11 -3.84
C ALA A 86 6.75 -7.63 -3.60
N LEU A 87 5.63 -7.15 -4.16
CA LEU A 87 5.14 -5.79 -3.92
C LEU A 87 4.79 -5.59 -2.44
N MET A 88 4.14 -6.58 -1.80
CA MET A 88 3.83 -6.51 -0.37
C MET A 88 5.09 -6.56 0.50
N LEU A 89 6.09 -7.37 0.12
CA LEU A 89 7.36 -7.41 0.84
C LEU A 89 8.11 -6.08 0.72
N GLY A 90 8.15 -5.50 -0.49
CA GLY A 90 8.71 -4.16 -0.71
C GLY A 90 8.03 -3.11 0.15
N SER A 91 6.69 -3.15 0.22
CA SER A 91 5.90 -2.27 1.09
C SER A 91 6.28 -2.44 2.57
N LEU A 92 6.43 -3.68 3.04
CA LEU A 92 6.84 -3.98 4.41
C LEU A 92 8.25 -3.44 4.71
N ILE A 93 9.23 -3.67 3.82
CA ILE A 93 10.59 -3.15 3.97
C ILE A 93 10.58 -1.62 4.06
N MET A 94 9.88 -0.94 3.16
CA MET A 94 9.76 0.52 3.19
C MET A 94 9.13 1.01 4.51
N SER A 95 8.10 0.33 5.00
CA SER A 95 7.47 0.69 6.28
C SER A 95 8.41 0.52 7.47
N ILE A 96 9.21 -0.55 7.50
CA ILE A 96 10.20 -0.79 8.55
C ILE A 96 11.27 0.32 8.51
N LEU A 97 11.80 0.65 7.34
CA LEU A 97 12.75 1.74 7.18
C LEU A 97 12.15 3.09 7.62
N GLY A 98 10.89 3.36 7.29
CA GLY A 98 10.18 4.56 7.74
C GLY A 98 10.00 4.61 9.26
N LEU A 99 9.77 3.47 9.92
CA LEU A 99 9.75 3.38 11.38
C LEU A 99 11.15 3.61 11.96
N CYS A 100 12.19 2.96 11.43
CA CYS A 100 13.57 3.17 11.86
C CYS A 100 13.95 4.65 11.82
N ALA A 101 13.54 5.37 10.76
CA ALA A 101 13.78 6.80 10.62
C ALA A 101 13.14 7.64 11.75
N VAL A 102 11.85 7.43 12.06
CA VAL A 102 11.18 8.22 13.10
C VAL A 102 11.66 7.86 14.51
N PHE A 103 11.84 6.57 14.81
CA PHE A 103 12.33 6.13 16.11
C PHE A 103 13.76 6.62 16.37
N ALA A 104 14.65 6.58 15.37
CA ALA A 104 16.01 7.10 15.50
C ALA A 104 16.00 8.60 15.85
N VAL A 105 15.21 9.41 15.14
CA VAL A 105 15.13 10.86 15.38
C VAL A 105 14.49 11.17 16.74
N HIS A 106 13.43 10.46 17.13
CA HIS A 106 12.80 10.65 18.43
C HIS A 106 13.76 10.33 19.57
N ASN A 107 14.48 9.21 19.48
CA ASN A 107 15.46 8.82 20.49
C ASN A 107 16.61 9.84 20.57
N ALA A 108 17.16 10.28 19.43
CA ALA A 108 18.22 11.28 19.39
C ALA A 108 17.79 12.65 19.97
N LYS A 109 16.49 12.98 19.89
CA LYS A 109 15.91 14.24 20.38
C LYS A 109 15.17 14.12 21.71
N ASN A 110 15.23 12.98 22.39
CA ASN A 110 14.47 12.69 23.62
C ASN A 110 12.97 12.98 23.49
N THR A 111 12.39 12.75 22.31
CA THR A 111 10.95 12.84 22.09
C THR A 111 10.30 11.51 22.48
N PRO A 112 9.24 11.49 23.31
CA PRO A 112 8.55 10.25 23.64
C PRO A 112 8.05 9.52 22.39
N ASN A 113 8.17 8.20 22.38
CA ASN A 113 7.63 7.37 21.31
C ASN A 113 6.20 6.91 21.61
N LEU A 114 5.43 6.65 20.56
CA LEU A 114 4.12 5.98 20.62
C LEU A 114 3.07 6.66 21.54
N TYR A 115 3.09 7.98 21.69
CA TYR A 115 2.09 8.70 22.50
C TYR A 115 0.90 9.26 21.69
N SER A 116 1.02 9.37 20.36
CA SER A 116 -0.03 9.95 19.51
C SER A 116 -0.97 8.88 18.96
N LEU A 117 -2.23 9.24 18.71
CA LEU A 117 -3.19 8.34 18.06
C LEU A 117 -2.71 7.87 16.67
N HIS A 118 -2.05 8.76 15.92
CA HIS A 118 -1.38 8.42 14.66
C HIS A 118 -0.42 7.24 14.84
N SER A 119 0.43 7.29 15.87
CA SER A 119 1.41 6.25 16.14
C SER A 119 0.78 4.91 16.55
N TRP A 120 -0.35 4.92 17.29
CA TRP A 120 -1.08 3.71 17.67
C TRP A 120 -1.74 3.03 16.46
N ILE A 121 -2.40 3.82 15.60
CA ILE A 121 -3.00 3.30 14.36
C ILE A 121 -1.89 2.78 13.43
N GLY A 122 -0.80 3.55 13.29
CA GLY A 122 0.33 3.21 12.41
C GLY A 122 1.02 1.91 12.82
N ILE A 123 1.39 1.74 14.10
CA ILE A 123 2.07 0.51 14.55
C ILE A 123 1.14 -0.70 14.45
N THR A 124 -0.14 -0.53 14.77
CA THR A 124 -1.16 -1.58 14.61
C THR A 124 -1.28 -2.02 13.15
N ALA A 125 -1.35 -1.06 12.22
CA ALA A 125 -1.42 -1.34 10.79
C ALA A 125 -0.20 -2.13 10.30
N ILE A 126 1.01 -1.74 10.73
CA ILE A 126 2.26 -2.40 10.31
C ILE A 126 2.37 -3.82 10.89
N ILE A 127 2.00 -4.03 12.16
CA ILE A 127 1.98 -5.37 12.77
C ILE A 127 0.99 -6.27 12.03
N LEU A 128 -0.24 -5.79 11.79
CA LEU A 128 -1.24 -6.53 11.03
C LEU A 128 -0.77 -6.82 9.60
N PHE A 129 -0.11 -5.86 8.95
CA PHE A 129 0.45 -6.02 7.60
C PHE A 129 1.56 -7.08 7.56
N ALA A 130 2.46 -7.10 8.54
CA ALA A 130 3.52 -8.10 8.64
C ALA A 130 2.95 -9.51 8.87
N LEU A 131 1.97 -9.65 9.78
CA LEU A 131 1.27 -10.92 10.01
C LEU A 131 0.53 -11.38 8.75
N GLN A 132 -0.18 -10.47 8.09
CA GLN A 132 -0.90 -10.71 6.86
C GLN A 132 0.04 -11.19 5.73
N TRP A 133 1.24 -10.60 5.62
CA TRP A 133 2.26 -11.04 4.67
C TRP A 133 2.77 -12.44 4.99
N GLY A 134 3.13 -12.70 6.25
CA GLY A 134 3.63 -14.01 6.69
C GLY A 134 2.61 -15.14 6.48
N VAL A 135 1.35 -14.92 6.90
CA VAL A 135 0.25 -15.87 6.67
C VAL A 135 -0.04 -16.02 5.19
N GLY A 136 -0.02 -14.93 4.41
CA GLY A 136 -0.25 -14.97 2.97
C GLY A 136 0.83 -15.77 2.23
N PHE A 137 2.09 -15.58 2.59
CA PHE A 137 3.24 -16.32 2.06
C PHE A 137 3.11 -17.82 2.39
N ALA A 138 2.92 -18.15 3.67
CA ALA A 138 2.82 -19.54 4.13
C ALA A 138 1.58 -20.26 3.60
N GLY A 139 0.46 -19.56 3.44
CA GLY A 139 -0.82 -20.13 3.02
C GLY A 139 -1.02 -20.21 1.51
N PHE A 140 -0.58 -19.22 0.74
CA PHE A 140 -0.93 -19.10 -0.69
C PHE A 140 0.24 -19.26 -1.65
N LEU A 141 1.49 -19.07 -1.19
CA LEU A 141 2.68 -19.17 -2.04
C LEU A 141 3.42 -20.50 -1.85
N LEU A 142 3.63 -20.94 -0.61
CA LEU A 142 4.25 -22.25 -0.35
C LEU A 142 3.34 -23.40 -0.82
N PRO A 143 3.90 -24.47 -1.41
CA PRO A 143 3.11 -25.58 -1.93
C PRO A 143 2.43 -26.41 -0.82
N CYS A 144 2.97 -26.38 0.39
CA CYS A 144 2.65 -27.32 1.49
C CYS A 144 1.29 -27.11 2.17
N SER A 145 0.58 -26.01 1.91
CA SER A 145 -0.66 -25.69 2.62
C SER A 145 -1.86 -26.50 2.10
N PRO A 146 -2.66 -27.14 2.96
CA PRO A 146 -3.86 -27.87 2.57
C PRO A 146 -4.87 -27.00 1.81
N VAL A 147 -5.58 -27.59 0.83
CA VAL A 147 -6.58 -26.88 0.03
C VAL A 147 -7.73 -26.34 0.89
N LEU A 148 -8.18 -27.09 1.90
CA LEU A 148 -9.23 -26.64 2.82
C LEU A 148 -8.80 -25.39 3.59
N LEU A 149 -7.57 -25.38 4.11
CA LEU A 149 -7.01 -24.23 4.82
C LEU A 149 -6.97 -22.99 3.91
N ARG A 150 -6.51 -23.14 2.66
CA ARG A 150 -6.50 -22.04 1.68
C ARG A 150 -7.90 -21.48 1.40
N LYS A 151 -8.92 -22.34 1.33
CA LYS A 151 -10.32 -21.93 1.13
C LYS A 151 -10.85 -21.12 2.31
N LEU A 152 -10.53 -21.53 3.55
CA LEU A 152 -10.94 -20.81 4.77
C LEU A 152 -10.16 -19.51 4.99
N LEU A 153 -8.87 -19.49 4.66
CA LEU A 153 -8.02 -18.30 4.82
C LEU A 153 -8.30 -17.22 3.78
N LYS A 154 -8.69 -17.56 2.55
CA LYS A 154 -8.83 -16.59 1.45
C LYS A 154 -9.81 -15.45 1.78
N PRO A 155 -11.03 -15.68 2.31
CA PRO A 155 -11.94 -14.60 2.69
C PRO A 155 -11.36 -13.69 3.79
N VAL A 156 -10.75 -14.29 4.82
CA VAL A 156 -10.12 -13.55 5.92
C VAL A 156 -8.97 -12.69 5.41
N HIS A 157 -8.11 -13.25 4.56
CA HIS A 157 -6.99 -12.55 3.94
C HIS A 157 -7.49 -11.37 3.10
N VAL A 158 -8.51 -11.55 2.27
CA VAL A 158 -9.05 -10.45 1.44
C VAL A 158 -9.68 -9.36 2.30
N TRP A 159 -10.49 -9.71 3.31
CA TRP A 159 -11.12 -8.74 4.20
C TRP A 159 -10.07 -7.97 5.02
N LEU A 160 -9.15 -8.68 5.67
CA LEU A 160 -8.11 -8.06 6.50
C LEU A 160 -7.18 -7.19 5.65
N GLY A 161 -6.87 -7.59 4.42
CA GLY A 161 -6.12 -6.74 3.49
C GLY A 161 -6.84 -5.43 3.14
N GLY A 162 -8.16 -5.45 2.97
CA GLY A 162 -8.94 -4.20 2.81
C GLY A 162 -8.92 -3.34 4.07
N SER A 163 -9.09 -3.95 5.24
CA SER A 163 -9.09 -3.26 6.53
C SER A 163 -7.73 -2.61 6.86
N ILE A 164 -6.61 -3.28 6.58
CA ILE A 164 -5.27 -2.71 6.79
C ILE A 164 -5.06 -1.51 5.86
N LEU A 165 -5.51 -1.56 4.59
CA LEU A 165 -5.41 -0.41 3.68
C LEU A 165 -6.17 0.82 4.22
N LEU A 166 -7.32 0.61 4.87
CA LEU A 166 -8.05 1.70 5.54
C LEU A 166 -7.26 2.25 6.74
N LEU A 167 -6.65 1.38 7.55
CA LEU A 167 -5.81 1.79 8.68
C LEU A 167 -4.57 2.57 8.22
N THR A 168 -3.88 2.13 7.17
CA THR A 168 -2.70 2.84 6.64
C THR A 168 -3.09 4.20 6.05
N THR A 169 -4.25 4.29 5.41
CA THR A 169 -4.82 5.56 4.93
C THR A 169 -5.09 6.52 6.10
N ALA A 170 -5.77 6.05 7.15
CA ALA A 170 -6.04 6.83 8.35
C ALA A 170 -4.76 7.27 9.08
N ALA A 171 -3.77 6.38 9.18
CA ALA A 171 -2.46 6.70 9.72
C ALA A 171 -1.76 7.78 8.89
N CYS A 172 -1.77 7.69 7.56
CA CYS A 172 -1.12 8.70 6.72
C CYS A 172 -1.78 10.09 6.87
N ILE A 173 -3.11 10.17 6.87
CA ILE A 173 -3.82 11.46 7.00
C ILE A 173 -3.56 12.08 8.38
N SER A 174 -3.66 11.27 9.45
CA SER A 174 -3.38 11.75 10.80
C SER A 174 -1.93 12.19 10.97
N GLY A 175 -0.96 11.48 10.37
CA GLY A 175 0.46 11.83 10.40
C GLY A 175 0.78 13.11 9.62
N ILE A 176 0.13 13.33 8.47
CA ILE A 176 0.23 14.58 7.72
C ILE A 176 -0.26 15.75 8.58
N ASN A 177 -1.44 15.63 9.18
CA ASN A 177 -2.00 16.66 10.06
C ASN A 177 -1.10 16.93 11.27
N GLU A 178 -0.68 15.87 11.97
CA GLU A 178 0.22 15.98 13.13
C GLU A 178 1.51 16.72 12.75
N LYS A 179 2.12 16.36 11.61
CA LYS A 179 3.33 17.05 11.12
C LYS A 179 3.07 18.52 10.81
N LEU A 180 1.99 18.85 10.11
CA LEU A 180 1.63 20.24 9.75
C LEU A 180 1.38 21.09 11.00
N PHE A 181 0.66 20.56 11.99
CA PHE A 181 0.42 21.27 13.26
C PHE A 181 1.71 21.53 14.03
N PHE A 182 2.66 20.59 13.99
CA PHE A 182 3.93 20.77 14.71
C PHE A 182 4.86 21.78 14.06
N VAL A 183 4.86 21.86 12.73
CA VAL A 183 5.80 22.70 11.98
C VAL A 183 5.24 24.09 11.64
N LEU A 184 3.91 24.27 11.57
CA LEU A 184 3.24 25.53 11.23
C LEU A 184 2.54 26.14 12.45
N LYS A 185 3.30 26.39 13.52
CA LYS A 185 2.82 26.96 14.80
C LYS A 185 3.48 28.28 15.21
N GLY A 186 4.31 28.86 14.34
CA GLY A 186 5.03 30.12 14.59
C GLY A 186 4.38 31.31 13.88
N ASN A 187 5.20 32.19 13.32
CA ASN A 187 4.74 33.40 12.61
C ASN A 187 3.79 33.08 11.45
N VAL A 188 4.02 31.95 10.78
CA VAL A 188 3.10 31.39 9.78
C VAL A 188 2.41 30.19 10.40
N THR A 189 1.12 30.36 10.71
CA THR A 189 0.30 29.34 11.34
C THR A 189 -0.43 28.49 10.30
N TYR A 190 -0.70 27.22 10.63
CA TYR A 190 -1.45 26.33 9.76
C TYR A 190 -2.85 26.87 9.38
N SER A 191 -3.52 27.57 10.30
CA SER A 191 -4.85 28.16 10.08
C SER A 191 -4.89 29.24 9.01
N SER A 192 -3.74 29.89 8.71
CA SER A 192 -3.63 30.82 7.58
C SER A 192 -3.55 30.14 6.20
N LEU A 193 -3.56 28.79 6.18
CA LEU A 193 -3.41 27.94 5.00
C LEU A 193 -2.22 28.36 4.12
N PRO A 194 -0.99 28.36 4.65
CA PRO A 194 0.19 28.72 3.87
C PRO A 194 0.41 27.70 2.75
N PRO A 195 1.24 28.02 1.71
CA PRO A 195 1.47 27.12 0.58
C PRO A 195 1.91 25.70 0.99
N GLU A 196 2.68 25.58 2.08
CA GLU A 196 3.03 24.28 2.64
C GLU A 196 1.81 23.49 3.16
N GLY A 197 0.95 24.15 3.92
CA GLY A 197 -0.27 23.56 4.46
C GLY A 197 -1.23 23.15 3.34
N LEU A 198 -1.34 23.98 2.30
CA LEU A 198 -2.13 23.65 1.10
C LEU A 198 -1.60 22.39 0.40
N LEU A 199 -0.28 22.26 0.22
CA LEU A 199 0.32 21.08 -0.39
C LEU A 199 0.13 19.83 0.48
N GLY A 200 0.36 19.93 1.79
CA GLY A 200 0.15 18.82 2.72
C GLY A 200 -1.31 18.36 2.74
N ASN A 201 -2.27 19.28 2.73
CA ASN A 201 -3.70 18.95 2.63
C ASN A 201 -4.05 18.30 1.30
N SER A 202 -3.47 18.81 0.20
CA SER A 202 -3.64 18.22 -1.13
C SER A 202 -3.10 16.79 -1.17
N LEU A 203 -1.95 16.51 -0.54
CA LEU A 203 -1.43 15.14 -0.36
C LEU A 203 -2.43 14.26 0.41
N GLY A 204 -3.00 14.75 1.50
CA GLY A 204 -4.02 14.03 2.26
C GLY A 204 -5.24 13.66 1.41
N VAL A 205 -5.75 14.60 0.60
CA VAL A 205 -6.85 14.36 -0.34
C VAL A 205 -6.46 13.33 -1.41
N LEU A 206 -5.25 13.42 -1.96
CA LEU A 206 -4.74 12.45 -2.95
C LEU A 206 -4.67 11.04 -2.35
N VAL A 207 -4.19 10.90 -1.11
CA VAL A 207 -4.13 9.61 -0.39
C VAL A 207 -5.52 9.01 -0.20
N ILE A 208 -6.52 9.82 0.18
CA ILE A 208 -7.92 9.37 0.28
C ILE A 208 -8.46 8.95 -1.09
N ALA A 209 -8.30 9.79 -2.11
CA ALA A 209 -8.79 9.51 -3.45
C ALA A 209 -8.19 8.22 -4.01
N PHE A 210 -6.88 8.03 -3.83
CA PHE A 210 -6.18 6.80 -4.20
C PHE A 210 -6.77 5.58 -3.48
N GLY A 211 -6.91 5.66 -2.15
CA GLY A 211 -7.49 4.58 -1.35
C GLY A 211 -8.90 4.20 -1.80
N LEU A 212 -9.76 5.18 -2.08
CA LEU A 212 -11.12 4.94 -2.58
C LEU A 212 -11.13 4.28 -3.96
N VAL A 213 -10.23 4.67 -4.87
CA VAL A 213 -10.10 4.01 -6.18
C VAL A 213 -9.65 2.57 -6.04
N VAL A 214 -8.66 2.29 -5.18
CA VAL A 214 -8.23 0.93 -4.87
C VAL A 214 -9.39 0.10 -4.31
N LEU A 215 -10.12 0.62 -3.32
CA LEU A 215 -11.27 -0.06 -2.72
C LEU A 215 -12.38 -0.32 -3.75
N LYS A 216 -12.67 0.63 -4.64
CA LYS A 216 -13.60 0.45 -5.76
C LYS A 216 -13.17 -0.70 -6.69
N ILE A 217 -11.87 -0.80 -6.97
CA ILE A 217 -11.34 -1.90 -7.79
C ILE A 217 -11.50 -3.25 -7.07
N LEU A 218 -11.23 -3.29 -5.76
CA LEU A 218 -11.31 -4.52 -4.97
C LEU A 218 -12.75 -4.98 -4.69
N SER A 219 -13.69 -4.07 -4.50
CA SER A 219 -15.10 -4.38 -4.21
C SER A 219 -15.91 -4.77 -5.44
N ASN A 220 -15.40 -4.49 -6.65
CA ASN A 220 -16.10 -4.84 -7.88
C ASN A 220 -15.95 -6.33 -8.21
N ILE A 221 -17.04 -7.07 -8.02
CA ILE A 221 -17.13 -8.52 -8.29
C ILE A 221 -16.85 -8.83 -9.77
N LYS A 222 -17.24 -7.95 -10.70
CA LYS A 222 -17.00 -8.15 -12.15
C LYS A 222 -15.52 -8.10 -12.53
N TRP A 223 -14.66 -7.56 -11.66
CA TRP A 223 -13.22 -7.47 -11.86
C TRP A 223 -12.44 -8.48 -11.02
N GLN A 224 -13.13 -9.41 -10.34
CA GLN A 224 -12.47 -10.50 -9.66
C GLN A 224 -11.92 -11.50 -10.67
N ARG A 225 -10.64 -11.88 -10.52
CA ARG A 225 -10.05 -12.93 -11.34
C ARG A 225 -10.89 -14.21 -11.22
N PRO A 226 -11.36 -14.78 -12.34
CA PRO A 226 -12.07 -16.06 -12.33
C PRO A 226 -11.21 -17.15 -11.70
N ASP A 227 -11.84 -18.01 -10.89
CA ASP A 227 -11.21 -19.28 -10.54
C ASP A 227 -11.05 -20.11 -11.82
N SER A 228 -9.97 -20.88 -11.91
CA SER A 228 -9.68 -21.68 -13.10
C SER A 228 -10.86 -22.65 -13.29
N ARG A 229 -11.50 -22.64 -14.46
CA ARG A 229 -12.63 -23.55 -14.72
C ARG A 229 -12.13 -25.00 -14.57
N PRO A 230 -12.91 -25.93 -14.00
CA PRO A 230 -12.52 -27.34 -13.90
C PRO A 230 -12.25 -28.06 -15.25
N GLY A 231 -12.50 -27.42 -16.40
CA GLY A 231 -12.43 -28.03 -17.73
C GLY A 231 -11.20 -27.70 -18.58
N GLU A 232 -10.27 -26.86 -18.13
CA GLU A 232 -9.07 -26.48 -18.92
C GLU A 232 -7.84 -27.37 -18.66
N ILE A 233 -8.00 -28.47 -17.91
CA ILE A 233 -6.97 -29.51 -17.73
C ILE A 233 -7.24 -30.73 -18.65
N ALA A 234 -8.36 -30.76 -19.37
CA ALA A 234 -8.65 -31.82 -20.33
C ALA A 234 -8.25 -31.38 -21.75
N TYR A 235 -7.50 -32.24 -22.42
CA TYR A 235 -7.07 -32.18 -23.83
C TYR A 235 -5.78 -31.40 -24.13
N THR A 236 -4.67 -32.10 -23.91
CA THR A 236 -3.67 -32.26 -24.97
C THR A 236 -3.52 -33.77 -25.20
N PRO A 237 -4.18 -34.37 -26.21
CA PRO A 237 -3.72 -35.67 -26.66
C PRO A 237 -2.34 -35.45 -27.26
N LEU A 238 -1.35 -36.19 -26.77
CA LEU A 238 -0.13 -36.40 -27.52
C LEU A 238 -0.56 -37.12 -28.80
N GLN A 239 -0.61 -36.37 -29.89
CA GLN A 239 -0.56 -36.92 -31.22
C GLN A 239 0.90 -37.33 -31.45
N ASP A 240 1.05 -38.52 -32.07
CA ASP A 240 2.28 -39.18 -32.52
C ASP A 240 3.03 -39.95 -31.41
N GLU A 241 3.36 -41.24 -31.52
CA GLU A 241 3.82 -42.00 -32.69
C GLU A 241 3.90 -43.52 -32.32
N ASN A 242 3.69 -44.41 -33.31
CA ASN A 242 4.17 -45.81 -33.42
C ASN A 242 3.50 -46.95 -32.61
N GLU A 243 2.60 -47.70 -33.26
CA GLU A 243 2.81 -49.06 -33.84
C GLU A 243 1.50 -49.62 -34.44
#